data_AF-A0AAP6DBF1-F1
#
_entry.id   AF-A0AAP6DBF1-F1
#
_cell.length_a   1.000
_cell.length_b   1.000
_cell.length_c   1.000
_cell.angle_alpha   90.00
_cell.angle_beta   90.00
_cell.angle_gamma   90.00
#
_symmetry.space_group_name_H-M   'P 1'
#
loop_
_entity.id
_entity.type
_entity.pdbx_description
1 polymer ?
#
loop_
_entity_poly.entity_id
_entity_poly.type
_entity_poly.pdbx_seq_one_letter_code
_entity_poly.pdbx_strand_id
1 'polypeptide(L)'
;SAEIDSKQNLKSLLIVDSAVRIVCYGHTVSFHALTENGKNLLTHLNQNVRGEVASQFDGETLTLEFIQPCDTIDEDSRLREASSFDALRLVQHSFDLSSQDKHVIFLGGLFAYDLVANFEPLGDAVATNQCPDYVFYVAETLLVVDHQTESCQLQATLFVDGSQKAALESRIEDIRAQCTSPK
;
A
#
# COMPACT_ATOMS: atom_id res chain seq x y z
N SER A 1 -0.95 14.07 -12.35
CA SER A 1 -1.79 15.12 -11.76
C SER A 1 -1.80 16.30 -12.70
N ALA A 2 -2.95 16.92 -12.89
CA ALA A 2 -3.08 18.17 -13.62
C ALA A 2 -3.65 19.22 -12.67
N GLU A 3 -3.15 20.43 -12.74
CA GLU A 3 -3.68 21.55 -11.96
C GLU A 3 -5.10 21.89 -12.45
N ILE A 4 -6.04 22.13 -11.54
CA ILE A 4 -7.48 22.25 -11.84
C ILE A 4 -7.77 23.47 -12.72
N ASP A 5 -7.06 24.58 -12.53
CA ASP A 5 -7.27 25.82 -13.29
C ASP A 5 -6.39 25.93 -14.55
N SER A 6 -5.16 25.43 -14.52
CA SER A 6 -4.20 25.62 -15.61
C SER A 6 -4.12 24.44 -16.59
N LYS A 7 -4.70 23.27 -16.24
CA LYS A 7 -4.53 21.99 -16.94
C LYS A 7 -3.06 21.60 -17.18
N GLN A 8 -2.10 22.23 -16.50
CA GLN A 8 -0.70 21.86 -16.62
C GLN A 8 -0.47 20.52 -15.92
N ASN A 9 0.16 19.59 -16.64
CA ASN A 9 0.61 18.33 -16.07
C ASN A 9 1.68 18.65 -15.04
N LEU A 10 1.47 18.29 -13.78
CA LEU A 10 2.41 18.56 -12.69
C LEU A 10 3.35 17.37 -12.53
N LYS A 11 2.82 16.23 -12.07
CA LYS A 11 3.61 15.01 -11.85
C LYS A 11 2.83 13.76 -12.27
N SER A 12 3.49 12.80 -12.89
CA SER A 12 2.96 11.45 -13.07
C SER A 12 3.69 10.49 -12.14
N LEU A 13 2.93 9.68 -11.40
CA LEU A 13 3.44 8.62 -10.54
C LEU A 13 3.05 7.29 -11.16
N LEU A 14 4.02 6.44 -11.45
CA LEU A 14 3.78 5.12 -12.03
C LEU A 14 4.41 4.07 -11.11
N ILE A 15 3.57 3.18 -10.59
CA ILE A 15 4.04 1.96 -9.93
C ILE A 15 4.37 0.98 -11.05
N VAL A 16 5.66 0.71 -11.26
CA VAL A 16 6.13 -0.22 -12.30
C VAL A 16 6.03 -1.65 -11.79
N ASP A 17 6.54 -1.86 -10.57
CA ASP A 17 6.54 -3.15 -9.90
C ASP A 17 5.95 -2.96 -8.49
N SER A 18 5.13 -3.90 -8.04
CA SER A 18 4.52 -3.89 -6.71
C SER A 18 5.12 -5.00 -5.86
N ALA A 19 5.54 -4.68 -4.64
CA ALA A 19 6.10 -5.66 -3.70
C ALA A 19 4.99 -6.47 -3.02
N VAL A 20 3.90 -5.79 -2.65
CA VAL A 20 2.78 -6.36 -1.90
C VAL A 20 1.46 -5.85 -2.43
N ARG A 21 0.48 -6.74 -2.53
CA ARG A 21 -0.94 -6.42 -2.79
C ARG A 21 -1.74 -6.58 -1.50
N ILE A 22 -2.37 -5.50 -1.06
CA ILE A 22 -3.19 -5.42 0.14
C ILE A 22 -4.65 -5.40 -0.30
N VAL A 23 -5.47 -6.27 0.29
CA VAL A 23 -6.91 -6.37 -0.02
C VAL A 23 -7.68 -6.44 1.29
N CYS A 24 -8.79 -5.70 1.38
CA CYS A 24 -9.68 -5.75 2.53
C CYS A 24 -11.08 -6.24 2.14
N TYR A 25 -11.61 -7.15 2.94
CA TYR A 25 -13.01 -7.58 2.90
C TYR A 25 -13.56 -7.53 4.33
N GLY A 26 -14.49 -6.60 4.57
CA GLY A 26 -15.03 -6.30 5.89
C GLY A 26 -13.93 -5.93 6.88
N HIS A 27 -13.73 -6.81 7.85
CA HIS A 27 -12.75 -6.65 8.92
C HIS A 27 -11.48 -7.50 8.72
N THR A 28 -11.35 -8.17 7.57
CA THR A 28 -10.19 -9.00 7.25
C THR A 28 -9.35 -8.32 6.18
N VAL A 29 -8.08 -8.10 6.49
CA VAL A 29 -7.11 -7.49 5.58
C VAL A 29 -6.04 -8.53 5.24
N SER A 30 -5.83 -8.79 3.96
CA SER A 30 -4.84 -9.75 3.46
C SER A 30 -3.78 -9.05 2.62
N PHE A 31 -2.52 -9.20 3.05
CA PHE A 31 -1.33 -8.72 2.37
C PHE A 31 -0.67 -9.88 1.64
N HIS A 32 -0.58 -9.81 0.33
CA HIS A 32 0.02 -10.86 -0.50
C HIS A 32 1.34 -10.35 -1.08
N ALA A 33 2.43 -11.05 -0.80
CA ALA A 33 3.73 -10.74 -1.38
C ALA A 33 3.74 -11.13 -2.86
N LEU A 34 4.18 -10.21 -3.71
CA LEU A 34 4.37 -10.42 -5.14
C LEU A 34 5.84 -10.64 -5.50
N THR A 35 6.75 -10.25 -4.60
CA THR A 35 8.20 -10.36 -4.75
C THR A 35 8.82 -10.89 -3.46
N GLU A 36 10.05 -11.41 -3.53
CA GLU A 36 10.81 -11.84 -2.35
C GLU A 36 11.10 -10.67 -1.40
N ASN A 37 11.32 -9.46 -1.93
CA ASN A 37 11.44 -8.23 -1.14
C ASN A 37 10.11 -7.90 -0.42
N GLY A 38 8.97 -8.15 -1.07
CA GLY A 38 7.65 -8.12 -0.46
C GLY A 38 7.46 -9.15 0.66
N LYS A 39 7.97 -10.38 0.51
CA LYS A 39 7.94 -11.39 1.59
C LYS A 39 8.73 -10.96 2.81
N ASN A 40 9.89 -10.33 2.59
CA ASN A 40 10.68 -9.76 3.67
C ASN A 40 9.90 -8.65 4.40
N LEU A 41 9.23 -7.77 3.65
CA LEU A 41 8.33 -6.77 4.20
C LEU A 41 7.24 -7.43 5.06
N LEU A 42 6.52 -8.44 4.57
CA LEU A 42 5.45 -9.10 5.33
C LEU A 42 5.97 -9.77 6.61
N THR A 43 7.13 -10.41 6.54
CA THR A 43 7.78 -11.04 7.69
C THR A 43 8.09 -10.00 8.78
N HIS A 44 8.56 -8.82 8.39
CA HIS A 44 8.81 -7.71 9.30
C HIS A 44 7.51 -7.11 9.85
N LEU A 45 6.48 -6.91 9.00
CA LEU A 45 5.17 -6.42 9.44
C LEU A 45 4.53 -7.35 10.47
N ASN A 46 4.62 -8.67 10.27
CA ASN A 46 4.09 -9.67 11.18
C ASN A 46 4.69 -9.55 12.60
N GLN A 47 5.95 -9.12 12.73
CA GLN A 47 6.60 -8.91 14.03
C GLN A 47 6.13 -7.62 14.73
N ASN A 48 5.62 -6.65 13.97
CA ASN A 48 5.17 -5.35 14.46
C ASN A 48 3.64 -5.28 14.67
N VAL A 49 2.91 -6.37 14.40
CA VAL A 49 1.47 -6.42 14.65
C VAL A 49 1.22 -6.25 16.15
N ARG A 50 0.33 -5.32 16.50
CA ARG A 50 -0.10 -5.13 17.89
C ARG A 50 -0.79 -6.39 18.38
N GLY A 51 -0.50 -6.84 19.61
CA GLY A 51 -1.04 -8.10 20.15
C GLY A 51 -2.57 -8.17 20.27
N GLU A 52 -3.28 -7.07 20.05
CA GLU A 52 -4.74 -6.99 20.03
C GLU A 52 -5.35 -7.41 18.68
N VAL A 53 -4.56 -7.46 17.61
CA VAL A 53 -5.01 -7.84 16.25
C VAL A 53 -4.61 -9.29 15.98
N ALA A 54 -5.59 -10.12 15.61
CA ALA A 54 -5.31 -11.49 15.21
C ALA A 54 -4.56 -11.47 13.87
N SER A 55 -3.39 -12.11 13.83
CA SER A 55 -2.52 -12.18 12.66
C SER A 55 -2.13 -13.61 12.34
N GLN A 56 -2.11 -13.92 11.04
CA GLN A 56 -1.66 -15.20 10.51
C GLN A 56 -0.75 -14.95 9.31
N PHE A 57 0.43 -15.56 9.31
CA PHE A 57 1.39 -15.47 8.21
C PHE A 57 1.76 -16.88 7.74
N ASP A 58 1.54 -17.16 6.45
CA ASP A 58 1.81 -18.47 5.85
C ASP A 58 3.15 -18.53 5.06
N GLY A 59 3.89 -17.42 5.04
CA GLY A 59 5.14 -17.27 4.27
C GLY A 59 5.01 -16.42 3.02
N GLU A 60 3.80 -16.27 2.46
CA GLU A 60 3.54 -15.43 1.28
C GLU A 60 2.41 -14.42 1.51
N THR A 61 1.47 -14.76 2.38
CA THR A 61 0.30 -13.96 2.72
C THR A 61 0.26 -13.71 4.23
N LEU A 62 0.13 -12.44 4.62
CA LEU A 62 -0.17 -12.01 5.98
C LEU A 62 -1.64 -11.59 6.05
N THR A 63 -2.43 -12.26 6.87
CA THR A 63 -3.84 -11.92 7.13
C THR A 63 -3.97 -11.31 8.51
N LEU A 64 -4.63 -10.15 8.58
CA LEU A 64 -4.98 -9.44 9.80
C LEU A 64 -6.50 -9.41 9.95
N GLU A 65 -6.99 -9.79 11.12
CA GLU A 65 -8.41 -9.73 11.46
C GLU A 65 -8.62 -8.67 12.54
N PHE A 66 -9.43 -7.67 12.21
CA PHE A 66 -9.82 -6.59 13.11
C PHE A 66 -11.15 -6.94 13.80
N ILE A 67 -11.30 -6.48 15.03
CA ILE A 67 -12.56 -6.64 15.76
C ILE A 67 -13.50 -5.53 15.31
N GLN A 68 -14.79 -5.85 15.19
CA GLN A 68 -15.81 -4.85 14.89
C GLN A 68 -15.84 -3.77 15.99
N PRO A 69 -15.86 -2.48 15.62
CA PRO A 69 -15.96 -1.39 16.59
C PRO A 69 -17.17 -1.55 17.52
N CYS A 70 -17.03 -1.15 18.78
CA CYS A 70 -18.13 -1.29 19.73
C CYS A 70 -19.15 -0.16 19.52
N ASP A 71 -20.38 -0.47 19.10
CA ASP A 71 -21.47 0.51 18.86
C ASP A 71 -21.93 1.31 20.11
N THR A 72 -21.35 1.04 21.29
CA THR A 72 -21.74 1.71 22.54
C THR A 72 -20.81 2.84 22.98
N ILE A 73 -19.72 3.07 22.23
CA ILE A 73 -18.76 4.13 22.52
C ILE A 73 -19.15 5.44 21.83
N ASP A 74 -18.64 6.56 22.33
CA ASP A 74 -18.82 7.85 21.68
C ASP A 74 -18.09 7.92 20.33
N GLU A 75 -18.54 8.80 19.44
CA GLU A 75 -18.01 8.95 18.07
C GLU A 75 -16.50 9.23 18.02
N ASP A 76 -15.97 10.00 18.97
CA ASP A 76 -14.53 10.32 19.02
C ASP A 76 -13.70 9.09 19.42
N SER A 77 -14.24 8.26 20.33
CA SER A 77 -13.65 6.97 20.69
C SER A 77 -13.75 5.96 19.55
N ARG A 78 -14.88 5.93 18.83
CA ARG A 78 -15.13 5.06 17.65
C ARG A 78 -14.12 5.32 16.53
N LEU A 79 -13.76 6.57 16.30
CA LEU A 79 -12.73 6.97 15.33
C LEU A 79 -11.30 6.56 15.72
N ARG A 80 -11.05 6.28 17.01
CA ARG A 80 -9.73 5.88 17.53
C ARG A 80 -9.57 4.37 17.69
N GLU A 81 -10.64 3.61 17.51
CA GLU A 81 -10.58 2.14 17.59
C GLU A 81 -9.77 1.56 16.43
N ALA A 82 -9.20 0.38 16.69
CA ALA A 82 -8.45 -0.36 15.70
C ALA A 82 -9.36 -0.74 14.53
N SER A 83 -9.00 -0.32 13.32
CA SER A 83 -9.78 -0.52 12.11
C SER A 83 -8.92 -1.11 10.99
N SER A 84 -9.56 -1.53 9.90
CA SER A 84 -8.86 -2.02 8.70
C SER A 84 -7.89 -0.98 8.11
N PHE A 85 -8.01 0.31 8.44
CA PHE A 85 -7.03 1.33 8.09
C PHE A 85 -5.70 1.20 8.84
N ASP A 86 -5.71 0.64 10.06
CA ASP A 86 -4.48 0.42 10.82
C ASP A 86 -3.57 -0.59 10.16
N ALA A 87 -4.11 -1.47 9.32
CA ALA A 87 -3.33 -2.34 8.45
C ALA A 87 -2.45 -1.52 7.48
N LEU A 88 -2.99 -0.46 6.86
CA LEU A 88 -2.23 0.44 5.99
C LEU A 88 -1.24 1.29 6.80
N ARG A 89 -1.63 1.72 8.00
CA ARG A 89 -0.75 2.46 8.92
C ARG A 89 0.41 1.60 9.41
N LEU A 90 0.21 0.30 9.62
CA LEU A 90 1.26 -0.65 10.02
C LEU A 90 2.41 -0.64 9.01
N VAL A 91 2.11 -0.57 7.71
CA VAL A 91 3.12 -0.49 6.66
C VAL A 91 3.96 0.79 6.80
N GLN A 92 3.34 1.93 7.08
CA GLN A 92 4.06 3.21 7.19
C GLN A 92 4.82 3.34 8.51
N HIS A 93 4.25 2.90 9.63
CA HIS A 93 4.86 3.01 10.96
C HIS A 93 5.93 1.96 11.24
N SER A 94 5.99 0.89 10.44
CA SER A 94 7.04 -0.12 10.58
C SER A 94 8.42 0.39 10.15
N PHE A 95 8.52 1.56 9.50
CA PHE A 95 9.78 2.11 9.05
C PHE A 95 9.99 3.52 9.59
N ASP A 96 11.23 3.82 10.02
CA ASP A 96 11.61 5.18 10.38
C ASP A 96 11.93 5.98 9.11
N LEU A 97 10.92 6.70 8.62
CA LEU A 97 10.99 7.55 7.44
C LEU A 97 11.40 9.00 7.76
N SER A 98 11.74 9.32 9.01
CA SER A 98 11.97 10.70 9.47
C SER A 98 13.09 11.44 8.74
N SER A 99 14.03 10.71 8.13
CA SER A 99 15.20 11.24 7.41
C SER A 99 15.19 10.96 5.91
N GLN A 100 14.11 10.39 5.36
CA GLN A 100 14.06 9.94 3.97
C GLN A 100 13.06 10.72 3.12
N ASP A 101 13.16 10.58 1.80
CA ASP A 101 12.29 11.25 0.84
C ASP A 101 10.81 10.88 1.04
N LYS A 102 9.91 11.82 0.70
CA LYS A 102 8.45 11.69 0.91
C LYS A 102 7.79 10.49 0.20
N HIS A 103 8.51 9.80 -0.69
CA HIS A 103 8.00 8.67 -1.48
C HIS A 103 8.73 7.35 -1.22
N VAL A 104 9.53 7.22 -0.17
CA VAL A 104 10.27 5.95 0.07
C VAL A 104 9.32 4.76 0.17
N ILE A 105 8.20 4.92 0.87
CA ILE A 105 7.13 3.91 0.90
C ILE A 105 5.92 4.52 0.23
N PHE A 106 5.62 4.04 -0.97
CA PHE A 106 4.47 4.48 -1.75
C PHE A 106 3.39 3.39 -1.74
N LEU A 107 2.20 3.76 -1.27
CA LEU A 107 0.99 2.96 -1.31
C LEU A 107 0.04 3.57 -2.34
N GLY A 108 -0.17 2.87 -3.45
CA GLY A 108 -1.11 3.29 -4.50
C GLY A 108 -2.27 2.31 -4.61
N GLY A 109 -3.49 2.81 -4.62
CA GLY A 109 -4.66 1.94 -4.56
C GLY A 109 -5.98 2.65 -4.74
N LEU A 110 -7.05 1.95 -4.38
CA LEU A 110 -8.42 2.42 -4.41
C LEU A 110 -9.12 2.08 -3.09
N PHE A 111 -9.94 3.00 -2.63
CA PHE A 111 -10.99 2.73 -1.64
C PHE A 111 -12.30 2.54 -2.40
N ALA A 112 -12.97 1.41 -2.17
CA ALA A 112 -14.29 1.17 -2.75
C ALA A 112 -15.36 1.94 -1.95
N TYR A 113 -16.50 2.13 -2.59
CA TYR A 113 -17.65 2.78 -1.95
C TYR A 113 -18.15 1.95 -0.76
N ASP A 114 -18.15 0.63 -0.89
CA ASP A 114 -18.69 -0.31 0.10
C ASP A 114 -17.91 -0.30 1.44
N LEU A 115 -16.70 0.27 1.46
CA LEU A 115 -15.92 0.46 2.70
C LEU A 115 -16.69 1.23 3.78
N VAL A 116 -17.59 2.15 3.39
CA VAL A 116 -18.40 2.90 4.37
C VAL A 116 -19.38 2.00 5.14
N ALA A 117 -19.78 0.85 4.58
CA ALA A 117 -20.65 -0.12 5.25
C ALA A 117 -19.99 -0.78 6.47
N ASN A 118 -18.66 -0.71 6.59
CA ASN A 118 -17.94 -1.20 7.76
C ASN A 118 -18.04 -0.26 8.97
N PHE A 119 -18.45 1.00 8.77
CA PHE A 119 -18.52 2.02 9.82
C PHE A 119 -19.93 2.54 10.07
N GLU A 120 -20.82 2.42 9.08
CA GLU A 120 -22.21 2.86 9.17
C GLU A 120 -23.16 1.73 8.75
N PRO A 121 -24.30 1.55 9.45
CA PRO A 121 -25.29 0.54 9.12
C PRO A 121 -26.04 0.93 7.85
N LEU A 122 -25.44 0.60 6.72
CA LEU A 122 -26.07 0.69 5.40
C LEU A 122 -26.75 -0.66 5.19
N GLY A 123 -28.07 -0.71 5.26
CA GLY A 123 -28.84 -1.97 5.20
C GLY A 123 -28.44 -2.89 4.05
N ASP A 124 -28.79 -4.18 4.15
CA ASP A 124 -28.27 -5.24 3.27
C ASP A 124 -28.48 -4.95 1.76
N ALA A 125 -27.41 -4.56 1.09
CA ALA A 125 -27.37 -4.47 -0.37
C ALA A 125 -26.79 -5.77 -0.94
N VAL A 126 -27.45 -6.32 -1.97
CA VAL A 126 -26.93 -7.52 -2.65
C VAL A 126 -25.64 -7.14 -3.38
N ALA A 127 -24.52 -7.72 -2.96
CA ALA A 127 -23.24 -7.57 -3.64
C ALA A 127 -23.37 -8.08 -5.08
N THR A 128 -23.28 -7.18 -6.04
CA THR A 128 -23.34 -7.51 -7.48
C THR A 128 -21.96 -7.84 -8.05
N ASN A 129 -20.88 -7.46 -7.34
CA ASN A 129 -19.51 -7.57 -7.79
C ASN A 129 -18.61 -8.15 -6.68
N GLN A 130 -17.49 -8.79 -7.03
CA GLN A 130 -16.45 -9.25 -6.09
C GLN A 130 -15.48 -8.12 -5.70
N CYS A 131 -15.95 -6.88 -5.66
CA CYS A 131 -15.11 -5.73 -5.34
C CYS A 131 -14.74 -5.78 -3.85
N PRO A 132 -13.45 -5.78 -3.50
CA PRO A 132 -13.03 -5.59 -2.12
C PRO A 132 -13.29 -4.16 -1.66
N ASP A 133 -13.36 -3.96 -0.34
CA ASP A 133 -13.58 -2.66 0.27
C ASP A 133 -12.41 -1.70 0.00
N TYR A 134 -11.20 -2.24 -0.10
CA TYR A 134 -10.07 -1.51 -0.68
C TYR A 134 -9.02 -2.45 -1.28
N VAL A 135 -8.26 -1.91 -2.22
CA VAL A 135 -7.05 -2.56 -2.76
C VAL A 135 -5.91 -1.55 -2.80
N PHE A 136 -4.77 -1.90 -2.22
CA PHE A 136 -3.56 -1.10 -2.29
C PHE A 136 -2.38 -1.94 -2.75
N TYR A 137 -1.45 -1.29 -3.42
CA TYR A 137 -0.17 -1.85 -3.83
C TYR A 137 0.94 -1.07 -3.15
N VAL A 138 1.83 -1.80 -2.48
CA VAL A 138 3.10 -1.25 -2.01
C VAL A 138 4.05 -1.24 -3.19
N ALA A 139 4.48 -0.05 -3.62
CA ALA A 139 5.40 0.07 -4.74
C ALA A 139 6.77 -0.51 -4.36
N GLU A 140 7.26 -1.42 -5.19
CA GLU A 140 8.66 -1.84 -5.16
C GLU A 140 9.50 -0.90 -6.01
N THR A 141 9.01 -0.60 -7.22
CA THR A 141 9.65 0.30 -8.16
C THR A 141 8.68 1.40 -8.53
N LEU A 142 9.06 2.65 -8.27
CA LEU A 142 8.26 3.84 -8.55
C LEU A 142 8.99 4.73 -9.56
N LEU A 143 8.26 5.14 -10.60
CA LEU A 143 8.70 6.12 -11.57
C LEU A 143 7.92 7.42 -11.35
N VAL A 144 8.64 8.49 -11.04
CA VAL A 144 8.10 9.83 -10.85
C VAL A 144 8.54 10.71 -12.02
N VAL A 145 7.58 11.14 -12.83
CA VAL A 145 7.82 12.06 -13.95
C VAL A 145 7.35 13.44 -13.55
N ASP A 146 8.25 14.40 -13.51
CA ASP A 146 7.96 15.80 -13.25
C ASP A 146 7.95 16.55 -14.59
N HIS A 147 6.76 16.94 -15.03
CA HIS A 147 6.56 17.56 -16.35
C HIS A 147 6.98 19.04 -16.35
N GLN A 148 7.12 19.67 -15.19
CA GLN A 148 7.56 21.06 -15.09
C GLN A 148 9.09 21.18 -15.24
N THR A 149 9.81 20.21 -14.70
CA THR A 149 11.28 20.15 -14.76
C THR A 149 11.81 19.24 -15.86
N GLU A 150 10.91 18.61 -16.63
CA GLU A 150 11.20 17.61 -17.66
C GLU A 150 12.12 16.49 -17.14
N SER A 151 11.96 16.14 -15.86
CA SER A 151 12.81 15.18 -15.17
C SER A 151 12.06 13.90 -14.84
N CYS A 152 12.80 12.80 -14.79
CA CYS A 152 12.28 11.48 -14.51
C CYS A 152 13.13 10.82 -13.43
N GLN A 153 12.51 10.47 -12.31
CA GLN A 153 13.13 9.82 -11.17
C GLN A 153 12.61 8.39 -11.07
N LEU A 154 13.50 7.43 -11.26
CA LEU A 154 13.26 6.02 -11.01
C LEU A 154 13.85 5.65 -9.66
N GLN A 155 13.03 5.09 -8.77
CA GLN A 155 13.46 4.61 -7.46
C GLN A 155 12.97 3.19 -7.25
N ALA A 156 13.77 2.38 -6.56
CA ALA A 156 13.34 1.09 -6.03
C ALA A 156 13.51 1.09 -4.51
N THR A 157 12.55 0.48 -3.82
CA THR A 157 12.50 0.44 -2.36
C THR A 157 12.92 -0.93 -1.87
N LEU A 158 13.98 -0.95 -1.07
CA LEU A 158 14.43 -2.14 -0.33
C LEU A 158 13.90 -2.04 1.10
N PHE A 159 13.10 -3.01 1.54
CA PHE A 159 12.37 -2.87 2.81
C PHE A 159 13.20 -3.26 4.04
N VAL A 160 13.77 -4.47 4.07
CA VAL A 160 14.31 -5.03 5.33
C VAL A 160 15.81 -5.29 5.24
N ASP A 161 16.23 -6.21 4.37
CA ASP A 161 17.60 -6.68 4.29
C ASP A 161 18.22 -6.42 2.92
N GLY A 162 19.55 -6.61 2.82
CA GLY A 162 20.30 -6.44 1.58
C GLY A 162 20.09 -7.55 0.55
N SER A 163 19.27 -8.57 0.82
CA SER A 163 19.23 -9.81 0.01
C SER A 163 18.77 -9.55 -1.42
N GLN A 164 17.82 -8.64 -1.61
CA GLN A 164 17.22 -8.31 -2.90
C GLN A 164 17.86 -7.10 -3.59
N LYS A 165 18.90 -6.49 -2.98
CA LYS A 165 19.52 -5.27 -3.50
C LYS A 165 20.03 -5.45 -4.94
N ALA A 166 20.74 -6.54 -5.22
CA ALA A 166 21.28 -6.81 -6.56
C ALA A 166 20.17 -7.01 -7.61
N ALA A 167 19.06 -7.65 -7.23
CA ALA A 167 17.91 -7.84 -8.12
C ALA A 167 17.22 -6.51 -8.45
N LEU A 168 17.05 -5.63 -7.45
CA LEU A 168 16.49 -4.29 -7.65
C LEU A 168 17.40 -3.40 -8.50
N GLU A 169 18.72 -3.44 -8.28
CA GLU A 169 19.69 -2.69 -9.10
C GLU A 169 19.65 -3.15 -10.56
N SER A 170 19.62 -4.46 -10.82
CA SER A 170 19.46 -5.01 -12.17
C SER A 170 18.16 -4.55 -12.82
N ARG A 171 17.05 -4.58 -12.05
CA ARG A 171 15.73 -4.16 -12.54
C ARG A 171 15.69 -2.66 -12.90
N ILE A 172 16.35 -1.81 -12.11
CA ILE A 172 16.47 -0.38 -12.41
C ILE A 172 17.19 -0.15 -13.74
N GLU A 173 18.31 -0.85 -13.97
CA GLU A 173 19.06 -0.70 -15.23
C GLU A 173 18.25 -1.22 -16.43
N ASP A 174 17.51 -2.32 -16.27
CA ASP A 174 16.61 -2.83 -17.32
C ASP A 174 15.53 -1.81 -17.70
N ILE A 175 14.89 -1.18 -16.71
CA ILE A 175 13.87 -0.14 -16.94
C ILE A 175 14.52 1.08 -17.60
N ARG A 176 15.70 1.49 -17.14
CA ARG A 176 16.43 2.61 -17.74
C ARG A 176 16.75 2.34 -19.22
N ALA A 177 17.22 1.14 -19.55
CA ALA A 177 17.50 0.74 -20.92
C ALA A 177 16.25 0.79 -21.82
N GLN A 178 15.09 0.36 -21.30
CA GLN A 178 13.80 0.44 -21.99
C GLN A 178 13.34 1.89 -22.21
N CYS A 179 13.59 2.79 -21.26
CA CYS A 179 13.29 4.21 -21.42
C CYS A 179 14.18 4.89 -22.48
N THR A 180 15.42 4.41 -22.68
CA THR A 180 16.36 4.98 -23.66
C THR A 180 16.24 4.40 -25.06
N SER A 181 15.55 3.27 -25.24
CA SER A 181 15.37 2.63 -26.55
C SER A 181 14.13 3.21 -27.23
N PRO A 182 14.26 4.05 -28.28
CA PRO A 182 13.10 4.55 -29.01
C PRO A 182 12.42 3.36 -29.71
N LYS A 183 11.09 3.27 -29.61
CA LYS A 183 10.31 2.49 -30.57
C LYS A 183 10.16 3.25 -31.87
#